data_AF-A0A9P5KQA4-F1
#
_entry.id   AF-A0A9P5KQA4-F1
#
_cell.length_a   1.000
_cell.length_b   1.000
_cell.length_c   1.000
_cell.angle_alpha   90.00
_cell.angle_beta   90.00
_cell.angle_gamma   90.00
#
_symmetry.space_group_name_H-M   'P 1'
#
loop_
_entity.id
_entity.type
_entity.pdbx_description
1 polymer ?
#
loop_
_entity_poly.entity_id
_entity_poly.type
_entity_poly.pdbx_seq_one_letter_code
_entity_poly.pdbx_strand_id
1 'polypeptide(L)'
;MEELVLYGTLAAAGASGPRNPQKMKSGQQNHNNSSIVVCDLHSGTPYQTFKNVSLPRGSTLQAVHATSDRVFSVQHNSSVLLVYHWGRDSAVQTIVLPEKLAVVKVSPSGNWLIGGAQTGRIYIWEVMSGNLVAVREKHYQEVTVIEFGRDDDSFVFTGSKDSTVLGWRLYDLVNSGECQPVYSWNKVHSLEITGVRLGYGLRNVYTSSLDNTLRCWDLERNELVSTYILPEKIKAIAMDPSERAVYAGLINGDIIIVNRYKLNPTTGMVEGPKGNNEKVTLTYQDNSDILLTRPDSDTKASVTCLDISFDGTVLAAGYSDGQAYTWDITTKQVLRKLAPQKEAVSSIQIVSRSRKVIPGGIKLTGNNSNMLAKKKNDTSAEIFKLPIFKRILDEKEIENHNVWVKLADAPKQEVDDLAQVKVKMAKFLHEPRFIASAKVSKSNVAALTGRVKELEAQLQRAKDLKQAKEMM
;
A
#
# COMPACT_ATOMS: atom_id res chain seq x y z
N MET A 1 -1.02 -8.47 12.92
CA MET A 1 -0.04 -7.93 11.96
C MET A 1 0.68 -6.80 12.67
N GLU A 2 1.98 -6.64 12.46
CA GLU A 2 2.73 -5.51 13.00
C GLU A 2 2.68 -4.38 11.96
N GLU A 3 2.31 -3.17 12.38
CA GLU A 3 2.35 -2.00 11.51
C GLU A 3 3.62 -1.21 11.77
N LEU A 4 4.40 -1.01 10.72
CA LEU A 4 5.66 -0.30 10.78
C LEU A 4 5.53 1.01 10.01
N VAL A 5 6.01 2.09 10.61
CA VAL A 5 6.20 3.37 9.92
C VAL A 5 7.60 3.39 9.35
N LEU A 6 7.70 3.41 8.04
CA LEU A 6 8.94 3.70 7.35
C LEU A 6 8.96 5.19 7.00
N TYR A 7 10.05 5.86 7.34
CA TYR A 7 10.27 7.22 6.86
C TYR A 7 11.70 7.42 6.39
N GLY A 8 11.82 8.04 5.23
CA GLY A 8 13.08 8.33 4.57
C GLY A 8 13.52 9.76 4.82
N THR A 9 14.82 9.97 5.05
CA THR A 9 15.40 11.31 5.17
C THR A 9 16.10 11.72 3.89
N LEU A 10 16.09 13.03 3.64
CA LEU A 10 16.91 13.64 2.61
C LEU A 10 18.42 13.43 2.86
N ALA A 11 19.21 13.55 1.80
CA ALA A 11 20.66 13.62 1.85
C ALA A 11 21.17 15.07 2.00
N ALA A 12 22.14 15.27 2.90
CA ALA A 12 22.70 16.59 3.18
C ALA A 12 23.24 17.21 1.90
N ALA A 13 23.00 18.50 1.73
CA ALA A 13 23.56 19.23 0.59
C ALA A 13 25.09 19.18 0.71
N GLY A 14 25.76 18.44 -0.17
CA GLY A 14 27.11 18.81 -0.54
C GLY A 14 27.02 20.20 -1.15
N ALA A 15 27.44 21.22 -0.42
CA ALA A 15 27.40 22.61 -0.85
C ALA A 15 28.01 22.75 -2.25
N SER A 16 27.18 23.05 -3.25
CA SER A 16 27.63 23.56 -4.55
C SER A 16 27.93 25.06 -4.40
N GLY A 17 28.92 25.39 -3.59
CA GLY A 17 29.64 26.66 -3.66
C GLY A 17 30.87 26.52 -4.57
N PRO A 18 31.41 27.62 -5.12
CA PRO A 18 32.55 27.54 -6.03
C PRO A 18 33.73 26.83 -5.34
N ARG A 19 34.17 25.71 -5.92
CA ARG A 19 35.28 24.90 -5.39
C ARG A 19 36.58 25.71 -5.45
N ASN A 20 37.08 26.15 -4.30
CA ASN A 20 38.45 26.62 -4.16
C ASN A 20 39.43 25.41 -4.25
N PRO A 21 40.38 25.39 -5.19
CA PRO A 21 41.20 24.21 -5.48
C PRO A 21 42.33 23.90 -4.47
N GLN A 22 42.41 24.58 -3.32
CA GLN A 22 43.57 24.48 -2.41
C GLN A 22 43.40 23.61 -1.16
N LYS A 23 42.28 22.91 -0.95
CA LYS A 23 42.12 21.95 0.15
C LYS A 23 41.88 20.52 -0.36
N MET A 24 42.86 19.97 -1.08
CA MET A 24 43.03 18.52 -1.24
C MET A 24 44.27 18.10 -0.45
N LYS A 25 44.11 17.73 0.82
CA LYS A 25 45.03 16.91 1.63
C LYS A 25 44.46 16.67 3.03
N SER A 26 43.41 15.85 3.11
CA SER A 26 43.09 14.99 4.25
C SER A 26 41.86 14.17 3.90
N GLY A 27 42.01 12.85 3.88
CA GLY A 27 40.95 11.91 3.53
C GLY A 27 39.89 11.80 4.61
N GLN A 28 38.96 12.75 4.65
CA GLN A 28 37.65 12.55 5.30
C GLN A 28 36.62 12.28 4.21
N GLN A 29 36.21 11.01 4.09
CA GLN A 29 35.01 10.66 3.35
C GLN A 29 33.82 11.33 4.07
N ASN A 30 33.26 12.38 3.47
CA ASN A 30 31.98 12.94 3.92
C ASN A 30 30.89 11.88 3.67
N HIS A 31 30.59 11.07 4.69
CA HIS A 31 29.38 10.26 4.72
C HIS A 31 28.17 11.20 4.82
N ASN A 32 27.56 11.53 3.69
CA ASN A 32 26.23 12.13 3.63
C ASN A 32 25.22 11.07 4.16
N ASN A 33 24.91 11.15 5.45
CA ASN A 33 24.10 10.15 6.15
C ASN A 33 22.59 10.42 6.00
N SER A 34 22.06 10.21 4.79
CA SER A 34 20.62 9.95 4.62
C SER A 34 20.32 8.50 4.99
N SER A 35 19.30 8.30 5.81
CA SER A 35 18.86 6.99 6.26
C SER A 35 17.36 6.82 6.14
N ILE A 36 16.91 5.59 5.91
CA ILE A 36 15.50 5.21 6.10
C ILE A 36 15.39 4.61 7.49
N VAL A 37 14.55 5.19 8.32
CA VAL A 37 14.28 4.69 9.67
C VAL A 37 12.94 3.99 9.67
N VAL A 38 12.91 2.83 10.29
CA VAL A 38 11.71 2.04 10.52
C VAL A 38 11.41 2.12 12.00
N CYS A 39 10.20 2.55 12.35
CA CYS A 39 9.68 2.50 13.70
C CYS A 39 8.44 1.62 13.74
N ASP A 40 8.21 0.94 14.86
CA ASP A 40 6.90 0.37 15.14
C ASP A 40 5.89 1.50 15.39
N LEU A 41 4.74 1.46 14.73
CA LEU A 41 3.70 2.48 14.83
C LEU A 41 3.18 2.59 16.27
N HIS A 42 2.99 1.45 16.93
CA HIS A 42 2.36 1.41 18.24
C HIS A 42 3.32 1.77 19.35
N SER A 43 4.52 1.18 19.38
CA SER A 43 5.50 1.47 20.43
C SER A 43 6.34 2.72 20.16
N GLY A 44 6.44 3.15 18.90
CA GLY A 44 7.36 4.23 18.47
C GLY A 44 8.84 3.84 18.52
N THR A 45 9.15 2.59 18.89
CA THR A 45 10.54 2.14 19.00
C THR A 45 11.16 1.97 17.61
N PRO A 46 12.41 2.44 17.40
CA PRO A 46 13.10 2.22 16.15
C PRO A 46 13.40 0.72 16.00
N TYR A 47 12.86 0.12 14.94
CA TYR A 47 13.05 -1.27 14.61
C TYR A 47 14.35 -1.48 13.81
N GLN A 48 14.56 -0.65 12.78
CA GLN A 48 15.71 -0.78 11.88
C GLN A 48 16.08 0.56 11.24
N THR A 49 17.35 0.71 10.86
CA THR A 49 17.82 1.86 10.07
C THR A 49 18.61 1.39 8.85
N PHE A 50 18.13 1.73 7.67
CA PHE A 50 18.86 1.48 6.42
C PHE A 50 19.79 2.64 6.10
N LYS A 51 21.07 2.33 5.88
CA LYS A 51 22.14 3.31 5.62
C LYS A 51 22.43 3.44 4.12
N ASN A 52 23.04 4.57 3.72
CA ASN A 52 23.44 4.89 2.34
C ASN A 52 22.28 5.12 1.35
N VAL A 53 21.20 5.74 1.82
CA VAL A 53 20.10 6.17 0.94
C VAL A 53 20.43 7.59 0.45
N SER A 54 19.89 8.06 -0.68
CA SER A 54 19.96 9.47 -1.07
C SER A 54 18.67 9.87 -1.77
N LEU A 55 17.67 10.38 -1.03
CA LEU A 55 16.32 10.56 -1.55
C LEU A 55 16.17 11.88 -2.36
N PRO A 56 15.27 11.91 -3.37
CA PRO A 56 15.07 13.08 -4.23
C PRO A 56 14.69 14.36 -3.49
N ARG A 57 15.14 15.52 -4.01
CA ARG A 57 14.69 16.85 -3.57
C ARG A 57 13.58 17.31 -4.49
N GLY A 58 12.35 17.36 -4.01
CA GLY A 58 11.23 17.74 -4.87
C GLY A 58 9.88 17.54 -4.21
N SER A 59 8.84 18.12 -4.80
CA SER A 59 7.59 18.43 -4.14
C SER A 59 6.66 17.29 -3.82
N THR A 60 6.93 16.05 -4.23
CA THR A 60 6.26 14.87 -3.69
C THR A 60 7.02 13.60 -3.99
N LEU A 61 7.33 12.85 -2.92
CA LEU A 61 8.36 11.83 -2.95
C LEU A 61 7.77 10.51 -2.46
N GLN A 62 7.13 9.74 -3.35
CA GLN A 62 7.04 8.29 -3.17
C GLN A 62 8.35 7.66 -3.71
N ALA A 63 9.48 8.06 -3.14
CA ALA A 63 10.81 7.60 -3.56
C ALA A 63 11.23 6.31 -2.84
N VAL A 64 10.54 5.98 -1.73
CA VAL A 64 10.68 4.74 -0.98
C VAL A 64 9.35 4.02 -1.05
N HIS A 65 9.39 2.77 -1.46
CA HIS A 65 8.24 1.87 -1.39
C HIS A 65 8.63 0.60 -0.69
N ALA A 66 7.90 0.26 0.37
CA ALA A 66 8.10 -0.95 1.13
C ALA A 66 6.97 -1.94 0.87
N THR A 67 7.38 -3.17 0.55
CA THR A 67 6.56 -4.36 0.47
C THR A 67 6.79 -5.19 1.75
N SER A 68 5.96 -6.20 1.98
CA SER A 68 6.07 -7.12 3.12
C SER A 68 7.45 -7.77 3.27
N ASP A 69 8.17 -7.98 2.15
CA ASP A 69 9.49 -8.64 2.09
C ASP A 69 10.67 -7.68 1.87
N ARG A 70 10.48 -6.54 1.19
CA ARG A 70 11.59 -5.68 0.73
C ARG A 70 11.25 -4.21 0.78
N VAL A 71 12.29 -3.38 0.81
CA VAL A 71 12.16 -1.93 0.67
C VAL A 71 12.94 -1.49 -0.55
N PHE A 72 12.28 -0.76 -1.44
CA PHE A 72 12.86 -0.16 -2.63
C PHE A 72 13.08 1.33 -2.37
N SER A 73 14.25 1.85 -2.70
CA SER A 73 14.51 3.28 -2.66
C SER A 73 15.22 3.75 -3.92
N VAL A 74 14.75 4.84 -4.51
CA VAL A 74 15.42 5.50 -5.64
C VAL A 74 16.37 6.58 -5.13
N GLN A 75 17.55 6.66 -5.75
CA GLN A 75 18.49 7.74 -5.49
C GLN A 75 18.21 8.99 -6.34
N HIS A 76 18.33 10.19 -5.75
CA HIS A 76 18.10 11.46 -6.45
C HIS A 76 19.08 11.73 -7.60
N ASN A 77 20.38 11.60 -7.29
CA ASN A 77 21.44 12.08 -8.18
C ASN A 77 21.97 10.99 -9.11
N SER A 78 21.52 9.75 -8.95
CA SER A 78 21.98 8.59 -9.72
C SER A 78 20.80 7.76 -10.20
N SER A 79 20.91 7.18 -11.39
CA SER A 79 19.94 6.23 -11.95
C SER A 79 20.07 4.85 -11.28
N VAL A 80 19.93 4.81 -9.96
CA VAL A 80 20.16 3.61 -9.15
C VAL A 80 18.97 3.39 -8.23
N LEU A 81 18.45 2.17 -8.27
CA LEU A 81 17.47 1.62 -7.35
C LEU A 81 18.20 0.77 -6.31
N LEU A 82 18.06 1.11 -5.04
CA LEU A 82 18.55 0.28 -3.94
C LEU A 82 17.42 -0.59 -3.43
N VAL A 83 17.73 -1.87 -3.22
CA VAL A 83 16.81 -2.86 -2.67
C VAL A 83 17.36 -3.32 -1.32
N TYR A 84 16.56 -3.14 -0.29
CA TYR A 84 16.83 -3.60 1.07
C TYR A 84 15.95 -4.79 1.40
N HIS A 85 16.49 -5.67 2.22
CA HIS A 85 15.74 -6.75 2.85
C HIS A 85 15.63 -6.44 4.33
N TRP A 86 14.48 -6.74 4.92
CA TRP A 86 14.27 -6.55 6.35
C TRP A 86 15.28 -7.35 7.18
N GLY A 87 15.85 -6.71 8.21
CA GLY A 87 16.89 -7.30 9.07
C GLY A 87 18.33 -7.08 8.59
N ARG A 88 18.56 -6.49 7.39
CA ARG A 88 19.89 -6.02 6.97
C ARG A 88 19.92 -4.50 6.81
N ASP A 89 20.89 -3.83 7.43
CA ASP A 89 20.98 -2.37 7.41
C ASP A 89 21.58 -1.81 6.12
N SER A 90 22.36 -2.62 5.40
CA SER A 90 22.94 -2.27 4.11
C SER A 90 22.05 -2.74 2.96
N ALA A 91 22.09 -2.00 1.85
CA ALA A 91 21.43 -2.42 0.61
C ALA A 91 21.91 -3.83 0.21
N VAL A 92 20.95 -4.72 -0.07
CA VAL A 92 21.24 -6.07 -0.54
C VAL A 92 21.61 -6.04 -2.02
N GLN A 93 20.95 -5.17 -2.77
CA GLN A 93 21.16 -5.05 -4.21
C GLN A 93 21.09 -3.59 -4.66
N THR A 94 21.95 -3.29 -5.63
CA THR A 94 22.02 -2.00 -6.32
C THR A 94 21.73 -2.26 -7.77
N ILE A 95 20.57 -1.82 -8.24
CA ILE A 95 20.10 -2.02 -9.61
C ILE A 95 20.27 -0.71 -10.37
N VAL A 96 20.96 -0.74 -11.50
CA VAL A 96 21.19 0.46 -12.33
C VAL A 96 20.10 0.56 -13.39
N LEU A 97 19.37 1.66 -13.32
CA LEU A 97 18.24 2.00 -14.17
C LEU A 97 18.67 2.73 -15.45
N PRO A 98 17.83 2.73 -16.50
CA PRO A 98 18.11 3.45 -17.74
C PRO A 98 18.19 4.96 -17.55
N GLU A 99 17.33 5.52 -16.69
CA GLU A 99 17.21 6.95 -16.45
C GLU A 99 17.08 7.25 -14.95
N LYS A 100 17.22 8.52 -14.57
CA LYS A 100 16.92 9.01 -13.22
C LYS A 100 15.41 9.03 -13.01
N LEU A 101 14.96 8.30 -12.00
CA LEU A 101 13.56 8.29 -11.60
C LEU A 101 13.31 9.31 -10.50
N ALA A 102 12.18 9.99 -10.57
CA ALA A 102 11.68 10.86 -9.51
C ALA A 102 10.87 10.08 -8.48
N VAL A 103 10.10 9.10 -8.95
CA VAL A 103 9.13 8.33 -8.16
C VAL A 103 9.20 6.84 -8.52
N VAL A 104 9.02 5.97 -7.53
CA VAL A 104 8.91 4.52 -7.73
C VAL A 104 7.77 3.96 -6.89
N LYS A 105 7.00 3.05 -7.47
CA LYS A 105 5.98 2.33 -6.73
C LYS A 105 5.93 0.88 -7.16
N VAL A 106 5.75 0.00 -6.19
CA VAL A 106 5.51 -1.43 -6.44
C VAL A 106 4.01 -1.67 -6.32
N SER A 107 3.50 -2.59 -7.14
CA SER A 107 2.11 -2.98 -7.08
C SER A 107 1.80 -3.68 -5.74
N PRO A 108 0.56 -3.59 -5.23
CA PRO A 108 0.12 -4.32 -4.05
C PRO A 108 0.44 -5.83 -4.10
N SER A 109 0.35 -6.47 -5.27
CA SER A 109 0.73 -7.88 -5.44
C SER A 109 2.24 -8.14 -5.35
N GLY A 110 3.08 -7.10 -5.53
CA GLY A 110 4.53 -7.20 -5.54
C GLY A 110 5.15 -7.62 -6.87
N ASN A 111 4.34 -7.84 -7.91
CA ASN A 111 4.81 -8.36 -9.20
C ASN A 111 5.32 -7.27 -10.14
N TRP A 112 4.79 -6.05 -10.02
CA TRP A 112 5.09 -4.95 -10.93
C TRP A 112 5.76 -3.80 -10.20
N LEU A 113 6.78 -3.21 -10.83
CA LEU A 113 7.42 -1.99 -10.37
C LEU A 113 7.29 -0.94 -11.46
N ILE A 114 6.72 0.21 -11.11
CA ILE A 114 6.55 1.35 -12.01
C ILE A 114 7.40 2.50 -11.52
N GLY A 115 8.18 3.07 -12.42
CA GLY A 115 9.04 4.23 -12.18
C GLY A 115 8.65 5.39 -13.06
N GLY A 116 8.57 6.58 -12.48
CA GLY A 116 8.36 7.83 -13.19
C GLY A 116 9.69 8.58 -13.34
N ALA A 117 10.06 8.92 -14.57
CA ALA A 117 11.28 9.66 -14.87
C ALA A 117 11.08 11.17 -14.81
N GLN A 118 12.19 11.90 -14.65
CA GLN A 118 12.20 13.37 -14.66
C GLN A 118 11.83 13.95 -16.04
N THR A 119 12.00 13.17 -17.10
CA THR A 119 11.61 13.54 -18.48
C THR A 119 10.14 13.32 -18.79
N GLY A 120 9.36 12.71 -17.88
CA GLY A 120 7.95 12.37 -18.11
C GLY A 120 7.70 10.95 -18.63
N ARG A 121 8.77 10.17 -18.83
CA ARG A 121 8.68 8.75 -19.20
C ARG A 121 8.23 7.90 -18.02
N ILE A 122 7.36 6.95 -18.28
CA ILE A 122 6.94 5.92 -17.32
C ILE A 122 7.58 4.61 -17.74
N TYR A 123 8.34 4.01 -16.83
CA TYR A 123 9.00 2.72 -17.02
C TYR A 123 8.31 1.65 -16.18
N ILE A 124 8.14 0.46 -16.75
CA ILE A 124 7.40 -0.64 -16.11
C ILE A 124 8.25 -1.90 -16.17
N TRP A 125 8.55 -2.43 -14.99
CA TRP A 125 9.32 -3.65 -14.82
C TRP A 125 8.47 -4.73 -14.18
N GLU A 126 8.67 -5.96 -14.65
CA GLU A 126 8.23 -7.14 -13.94
C GLU A 126 9.31 -7.51 -12.92
N VAL A 127 8.96 -7.56 -11.63
CA VAL A 127 9.91 -7.70 -10.52
C VAL A 127 10.57 -9.09 -10.52
N MET A 128 9.81 -10.13 -10.87
CA MET A 128 10.25 -11.53 -10.79
C MET A 128 11.11 -11.97 -11.98
N SER A 129 10.96 -11.36 -13.14
CA SER A 129 11.82 -11.60 -14.32
C SER A 129 12.94 -10.57 -14.44
N GLY A 130 12.71 -9.35 -13.92
CA GLY A 130 13.56 -8.18 -14.14
C GLY A 130 13.46 -7.60 -15.54
N ASN A 131 12.50 -8.05 -16.36
CA ASN A 131 12.31 -7.54 -17.70
C ASN A 131 11.68 -6.15 -17.66
N LEU A 132 12.19 -5.26 -18.50
CA LEU A 132 11.51 -4.00 -18.83
C LEU A 132 10.41 -4.34 -19.84
N VAL A 133 9.16 -4.22 -19.44
CA VAL A 133 8.02 -4.67 -20.24
C VAL A 133 7.46 -3.56 -21.10
N ALA A 134 7.45 -2.32 -20.59
CA ALA A 134 6.97 -1.19 -21.36
C ALA A 134 7.63 0.13 -20.92
N VAL A 135 7.75 1.04 -21.89
CA VAL A 135 8.13 2.44 -21.70
C VAL A 135 7.05 3.30 -22.33
N ARG A 136 6.43 4.19 -21.54
CA ARG A 136 5.33 5.05 -22.01
C ARG A 136 5.72 6.51 -21.89
N GLU A 137 5.67 7.22 -23.03
CA GLU A 137 5.99 8.65 -23.12
C GLU A 137 4.70 9.45 -23.33
N LYS A 138 4.02 9.80 -22.23
CA LYS A 138 2.71 10.48 -22.31
C LYS A 138 2.63 11.76 -21.49
N HIS A 139 3.44 11.88 -20.43
CA HIS A 139 3.61 13.14 -19.72
C HIS A 139 4.70 13.99 -20.39
N TYR A 140 4.54 15.30 -20.34
CA TYR A 140 5.48 16.26 -20.95
C TYR A 140 6.53 16.77 -19.96
N GLN A 141 6.33 16.52 -18.66
CA GLN A 141 7.21 16.92 -17.57
C GLN A 141 7.37 15.78 -16.57
N GLU A 142 8.21 16.01 -15.55
CA GLU A 142 8.47 15.08 -14.45
C GLU A 142 7.19 14.48 -13.85
N VAL A 143 7.17 13.14 -13.77
CA VAL A 143 6.10 12.40 -13.08
C VAL A 143 6.31 12.54 -11.58
N THR A 144 5.39 13.20 -10.91
CA THR A 144 5.47 13.50 -9.46
C THR A 144 4.81 12.42 -8.61
N VAL A 145 3.79 11.73 -9.14
CA VAL A 145 3.01 10.74 -8.38
C VAL A 145 2.71 9.52 -9.23
N ILE A 146 2.83 8.35 -8.61
CA ILE A 146 2.28 7.10 -9.13
C ILE A 146 1.45 6.50 -8.00
N GLU A 147 0.24 6.05 -8.30
CA GLU A 147 -0.66 5.43 -7.33
C GLU A 147 -1.33 4.20 -7.94
N PHE A 148 -1.13 3.03 -7.33
CA PHE A 148 -1.89 1.83 -7.64
C PHE A 148 -3.24 1.83 -6.94
N GLY A 149 -4.24 1.20 -7.54
CA GLY A 149 -5.46 0.79 -6.84
C GLY A 149 -5.11 -0.04 -5.61
N ARG A 150 -5.76 0.25 -4.48
CA ARG A 150 -5.43 -0.42 -3.20
C ARG A 150 -5.98 -1.83 -3.09
N ASP A 151 -7.08 -2.12 -3.76
CA ASP A 151 -7.77 -3.42 -3.70
C ASP A 151 -7.27 -4.42 -4.74
N ASP A 152 -6.84 -3.94 -5.90
CA ASP A 152 -6.40 -4.78 -7.01
C ASP A 152 -5.35 -4.06 -7.86
N ASP A 153 -4.48 -4.84 -8.50
CA ASP A 153 -3.47 -4.38 -9.45
C ASP A 153 -4.09 -3.87 -10.77
N SER A 154 -5.41 -3.71 -10.85
CA SER A 154 -6.14 -3.37 -12.07
C SER A 154 -5.86 -1.97 -12.62
N PHE A 155 -5.72 -0.96 -11.76
CA PHE A 155 -5.57 0.45 -12.18
C PHE A 155 -4.35 1.13 -11.60
N VAL A 156 -3.75 2.01 -12.39
CA VAL A 156 -2.61 2.85 -12.03
C VAL A 156 -2.90 4.28 -12.43
N PHE A 157 -2.67 5.22 -11.54
CA PHE A 157 -2.78 6.65 -11.82
C PHE A 157 -1.41 7.30 -11.74
N THR A 158 -1.11 8.15 -12.71
CA THR A 158 0.12 8.93 -12.78
C THR A 158 -0.21 10.42 -12.79
N GLY A 159 0.43 11.17 -11.91
CA GLY A 159 0.35 12.62 -11.82
C GLY A 159 1.69 13.25 -12.21
N SER A 160 1.63 14.37 -12.91
CA SER A 160 2.82 15.05 -13.42
C SER A 160 2.86 16.53 -13.05
N LYS A 161 4.04 17.11 -13.16
CA LYS A 161 4.28 18.55 -13.03
C LYS A 161 3.57 19.39 -14.10
N ASP A 162 3.23 18.76 -15.23
CA ASP A 162 2.46 19.38 -16.34
C ASP A 162 0.95 19.58 -16.05
N SER A 163 0.53 19.36 -14.80
CA SER A 163 -0.86 19.44 -14.31
C SER A 163 -1.84 18.43 -14.95
N THR A 164 -1.31 17.37 -15.57
CA THR A 164 -2.10 16.24 -16.08
C THR A 164 -2.09 15.05 -15.13
N VAL A 165 -3.28 14.46 -14.93
CA VAL A 165 -3.42 13.15 -14.29
C VAL A 165 -3.88 12.16 -15.36
N LEU A 166 -3.17 11.05 -15.48
CA LEU A 166 -3.50 9.97 -16.40
C LEU A 166 -3.83 8.70 -15.60
N GLY A 167 -4.93 8.05 -15.96
CA GLY A 167 -5.34 6.77 -15.39
C GLY A 167 -5.20 5.65 -16.42
N TRP A 168 -4.59 4.55 -16.01
CA TRP A 168 -4.22 3.41 -16.83
C TRP A 168 -4.85 2.15 -16.27
N ARG A 169 -5.31 1.26 -17.14
CA ARG A 169 -5.50 -0.13 -16.76
C ARG A 169 -4.15 -0.83 -16.86
N LEU A 170 -3.74 -1.55 -15.82
CA LEU A 170 -2.42 -2.17 -15.77
C LEU A 170 -2.22 -3.16 -16.93
N TYR A 171 -3.26 -3.93 -17.28
CA TYR A 171 -3.24 -4.85 -18.42
C TYR A 171 -2.88 -4.14 -19.74
N ASP A 172 -3.53 -3.01 -20.04
CA ASP A 172 -3.26 -2.24 -21.26
C ASP A 172 -1.87 -1.58 -21.22
N LEU A 173 -1.39 -1.28 -20.01
CA LEU A 173 -0.09 -0.66 -19.78
C LEU A 173 1.06 -1.64 -20.03
N VAL A 174 0.89 -2.90 -19.62
CA VAL A 174 1.84 -4.00 -19.77
C VAL A 174 1.87 -4.53 -21.21
N ASN A 175 0.73 -4.57 -21.90
CA ASN A 175 0.70 -5.07 -23.28
C ASN A 175 1.43 -4.14 -24.27
N SER A 176 2.24 -4.70 -25.18
CA SER A 176 3.09 -3.97 -26.13
C SER A 176 2.35 -3.13 -27.18
N GLY A 177 1.01 -3.14 -27.20
CA GLY A 177 0.20 -2.37 -28.14
C GLY A 177 0.17 -0.85 -27.87
N GLU A 178 -0.60 -0.14 -28.70
CA GLU A 178 -0.92 1.27 -28.49
C GLU A 178 -1.70 1.44 -27.18
N CYS A 179 -1.01 1.88 -26.14
CA CYS A 179 -1.64 2.15 -24.86
C CYS A 179 -2.13 3.60 -24.83
N GLN A 180 -3.45 3.75 -24.75
CA GLN A 180 -4.08 5.02 -24.45
C GLN A 180 -4.53 5.04 -22.99
N PRO A 181 -4.38 6.19 -22.30
CA PRO A 181 -4.90 6.31 -20.95
C PRO A 181 -6.42 6.19 -20.99
N VAL A 182 -6.97 5.38 -20.08
CA VAL A 182 -8.42 5.24 -19.91
C VAL A 182 -9.02 6.56 -19.42
N TYR A 183 -8.30 7.21 -18.51
CA TYR A 183 -8.68 8.51 -17.96
C TYR A 183 -7.59 9.52 -18.31
N SER A 184 -7.97 10.62 -18.97
CA SER A 184 -7.06 11.73 -19.26
C SER A 184 -7.65 13.03 -18.73
N TRP A 185 -7.15 13.46 -17.58
CA TRP A 185 -7.56 14.69 -16.91
C TRP A 185 -6.53 15.77 -17.18
N ASN A 186 -6.67 16.41 -18.34
CA ASN A 186 -5.74 17.44 -18.80
C ASN A 186 -6.14 18.82 -18.29
N LYS A 187 -5.14 19.58 -17.80
CA LYS A 187 -5.32 20.95 -17.29
C LYS A 187 -6.44 21.08 -16.25
N VAL A 188 -6.66 20.02 -15.50
CA VAL A 188 -7.59 20.04 -14.38
C VAL A 188 -7.09 21.06 -13.38
N HIS A 189 -5.84 20.93 -12.96
CA HIS A 189 -5.21 21.85 -12.02
C HIS A 189 -4.44 22.95 -12.74
N SER A 190 -4.33 24.11 -12.07
CA SER A 190 -3.55 25.25 -12.61
C SER A 190 -2.05 25.10 -12.37
N LEU A 191 -1.66 24.31 -11.36
CA LEU A 191 -0.26 24.07 -10.99
C LEU A 191 0.03 22.56 -10.95
N GLU A 192 1.27 22.22 -10.62
CA GLU A 192 1.75 20.84 -10.53
C GLU A 192 0.89 19.98 -9.60
N ILE A 193 0.75 18.70 -9.95
CA ILE A 193 0.04 17.73 -9.12
C ILE A 193 0.98 17.26 -8.03
N THR A 194 0.54 17.40 -6.79
CA THR A 194 1.30 17.02 -5.61
C THR A 194 0.93 15.60 -5.18
N GLY A 195 -0.35 15.25 -5.15
CA GLY A 195 -0.79 13.96 -4.64
C GLY A 195 -1.98 13.40 -5.40
N VAL A 196 -1.98 12.08 -5.59
CA VAL A 196 -3.12 11.31 -6.09
C VAL A 196 -3.37 10.16 -5.12
N ARG A 197 -4.61 10.00 -4.68
CA ARG A 197 -5.04 8.88 -3.83
C ARG A 197 -6.31 8.26 -4.40
N LEU A 198 -6.31 6.93 -4.47
CA LEU A 198 -7.45 6.15 -4.91
C LEU A 198 -8.23 5.67 -3.72
N GLY A 199 -9.54 5.80 -3.84
CA GLY A 199 -10.52 5.23 -2.95
C GLY A 199 -10.59 3.70 -3.01
N TYR A 200 -11.15 3.09 -1.98
CA TYR A 200 -11.42 1.64 -1.92
C TYR A 200 -12.72 1.34 -2.66
N GLY A 201 -12.72 0.32 -3.52
CA GLY A 201 -13.84 -0.02 -4.39
C GLY A 201 -13.86 0.73 -5.73
N LEU A 202 -12.73 1.31 -6.15
CA LEU A 202 -12.50 1.88 -7.51
C LEU A 202 -13.54 2.89 -7.97
N ARG A 203 -14.16 3.62 -7.05
CA ARG A 203 -15.18 4.61 -7.40
C ARG A 203 -14.64 6.03 -7.42
N ASN A 204 -13.80 6.39 -6.44
CA ASN A 204 -13.39 7.78 -6.26
C ASN A 204 -11.88 7.96 -6.36
N VAL A 205 -11.46 9.06 -6.99
CA VAL A 205 -10.05 9.48 -7.03
C VAL A 205 -9.92 10.89 -6.48
N TYR A 206 -8.95 11.07 -5.60
CA TYR A 206 -8.60 12.38 -5.09
C TYR A 206 -7.32 12.87 -5.74
N THR A 207 -7.40 14.03 -6.38
CA THR A 207 -6.25 14.71 -6.98
C THR A 207 -5.98 16.00 -6.23
N SER A 208 -4.71 16.30 -5.99
CA SER A 208 -4.30 17.52 -5.30
C SER A 208 -3.17 18.20 -6.00
N SER A 209 -3.14 19.52 -5.84
CA SER A 209 -2.19 20.36 -6.51
C SER A 209 -1.70 21.48 -5.61
N LEU A 210 -0.58 22.06 -6.04
CA LEU A 210 -0.03 23.28 -5.48
C LEU A 210 -0.90 24.54 -5.76
N ASP A 211 -2.02 24.39 -6.47
CA ASP A 211 -3.04 25.43 -6.70
C ASP A 211 -4.04 25.60 -5.55
N ASN A 212 -3.77 24.96 -4.40
CA ASN A 212 -4.59 24.92 -3.19
C ASN A 212 -5.91 24.16 -3.37
N THR A 213 -6.09 23.41 -4.46
CA THR A 213 -7.32 22.64 -4.68
C THR A 213 -7.10 21.14 -4.51
N LEU A 214 -8.08 20.51 -3.87
CA LEU A 214 -8.28 19.07 -3.83
C LEU A 214 -9.54 18.76 -4.63
N ARG A 215 -9.45 17.84 -5.59
CA ARG A 215 -10.59 17.45 -6.43
C ARG A 215 -10.92 15.98 -6.24
N CYS A 216 -12.21 15.68 -6.18
CA CYS A 216 -12.74 14.32 -6.09
C CYS A 216 -13.41 13.96 -7.40
N TRP A 217 -12.97 12.88 -8.02
CA TRP A 217 -13.46 12.35 -9.29
C TRP A 217 -14.23 11.07 -9.06
N ASP A 218 -15.33 10.89 -9.79
CA ASP A 218 -16.02 9.60 -9.90
C ASP A 218 -15.49 8.88 -11.14
N LEU A 219 -14.94 7.67 -10.97
CA LEU A 219 -14.36 6.86 -12.04
C LEU A 219 -15.40 6.22 -12.95
N GLU A 220 -16.58 5.91 -12.41
CA GLU A 220 -17.65 5.28 -13.18
C GLU A 220 -18.22 6.27 -14.22
N ARG A 221 -18.42 7.51 -13.79
CA ARG A 221 -18.95 8.59 -14.63
C ARG A 221 -17.86 9.38 -15.35
N ASN A 222 -16.61 9.27 -14.89
CA ASN A 222 -15.50 10.13 -15.31
C ASN A 222 -15.83 11.62 -15.15
N GLU A 223 -16.49 11.97 -14.05
CA GLU A 223 -16.94 13.33 -13.75
C GLU A 223 -16.30 13.85 -12.46
N LEU A 224 -16.09 15.16 -12.41
CA LEU A 224 -15.67 15.83 -11.20
C LEU A 224 -16.90 15.95 -10.27
N VAL A 225 -16.76 15.41 -9.06
CA VAL A 225 -17.83 15.39 -8.07
C VAL A 225 -17.78 16.66 -7.22
N SER A 226 -16.61 16.93 -6.65
CA SER A 226 -16.40 18.07 -5.74
C SER A 226 -14.99 18.64 -5.86
N THR A 227 -14.89 19.94 -5.67
CA THR A 227 -13.64 20.69 -5.57
C THR A 227 -13.56 21.34 -4.20
N TYR A 228 -12.56 20.97 -3.41
CA TYR A 228 -12.26 21.59 -2.13
C TYR A 228 -11.16 22.62 -2.32
N ILE A 229 -11.42 23.86 -1.90
CA ILE A 229 -10.45 24.96 -1.94
C ILE A 229 -9.90 25.12 -0.53
N LEU A 230 -8.60 24.89 -0.39
CA LEU A 230 -7.88 25.01 0.87
C LEU A 230 -7.25 26.40 1.02
N PRO A 231 -6.97 26.86 2.25
CA PRO A 231 -6.43 28.19 2.47
C PRO A 231 -4.96 28.30 2.05
N GLU A 232 -4.24 27.18 2.00
CA GLU A 232 -2.81 27.11 1.69
C GLU A 232 -2.49 26.00 0.69
N LYS A 233 -1.25 26.01 0.20
CA LYS A 233 -0.73 25.03 -0.76
C LYS A 233 -0.65 23.63 -0.16
N ILE A 234 -1.16 22.65 -0.90
CA ILE A 234 -1.10 21.23 -0.52
C ILE A 234 0.26 20.68 -0.90
N LYS A 235 0.84 19.85 -0.03
CA LYS A 235 2.06 19.12 -0.32
C LYS A 235 1.87 17.62 -0.35
N ALA A 236 1.09 17.07 0.58
CA ALA A 236 0.91 15.64 0.71
C ALA A 236 -0.54 15.30 1.04
N ILE A 237 -0.95 14.09 0.66
CA ILE A 237 -2.31 13.59 0.94
C ILE A 237 -2.28 12.16 1.45
N ALA A 238 -3.13 11.89 2.43
CA ALA A 238 -3.55 10.56 2.84
C ALA A 238 -5.08 10.46 2.78
N MET A 239 -5.61 9.25 2.61
CA MET A 239 -7.04 9.00 2.45
C MET A 239 -7.46 7.88 3.38
N ASP A 240 -8.54 8.09 4.12
CA ASP A 240 -9.09 7.11 5.06
C ASP A 240 -9.50 5.83 4.34
N PRO A 241 -9.10 4.63 4.80
CA PRO A 241 -9.47 3.38 4.13
C PRO A 241 -10.98 3.16 3.88
N SER A 242 -11.84 3.82 4.64
CA SER A 242 -13.29 3.82 4.42
C SER A 242 -13.85 5.00 3.61
N GLU A 243 -13.00 5.80 2.96
CA GLU A 243 -13.35 6.99 2.18
C GLU A 243 -14.18 8.04 2.95
N ARG A 244 -14.12 8.06 4.29
CA ARG A 244 -14.89 9.03 5.10
C ARG A 244 -14.27 10.42 5.06
N ALA A 245 -12.95 10.47 5.07
CA ALA A 245 -12.18 11.71 5.11
C ALA A 245 -10.88 11.60 4.28
N VAL A 246 -10.41 12.76 3.85
CA VAL A 246 -9.11 12.94 3.18
C VAL A 246 -8.28 13.90 4.01
N TYR A 247 -7.02 13.56 4.26
CA TYR A 247 -6.09 14.36 5.03
C TYR A 247 -5.15 15.08 4.08
N ALA A 248 -5.18 16.42 4.09
CA ALA A 248 -4.33 17.26 3.27
C ALA A 248 -3.27 17.96 4.13
N GLY A 249 -2.00 17.67 3.87
CA GLY A 249 -0.87 18.31 4.53
C GLY A 249 -0.48 19.58 3.81
N LEU A 250 -0.46 20.69 4.55
CA LEU A 250 -0.21 22.01 4.02
C LEU A 250 1.24 22.45 4.17
N ILE A 251 1.61 23.49 3.43
CA ILE A 251 2.95 24.09 3.49
C ILE A 251 3.25 24.80 4.82
N ASN A 252 2.23 25.20 5.56
CA ASN A 252 2.38 25.87 6.85
C ASN A 252 2.66 24.89 8.02
N GLY A 253 2.49 23.58 7.79
CA GLY A 253 2.66 22.53 8.80
C GLY A 253 1.37 21.95 9.36
N ASP A 254 0.23 22.57 9.05
CA ASP A 254 -1.07 22.06 9.46
C ASP A 254 -1.54 20.93 8.54
N ILE A 255 -2.35 20.05 9.09
CA ILE A 255 -3.05 19.01 8.33
C ILE A 255 -4.55 19.30 8.43
N ILE A 256 -5.21 19.39 7.28
CA ILE A 256 -6.65 19.60 7.18
C ILE A 256 -7.36 18.28 6.91
N ILE A 257 -8.41 18.00 7.68
CA ILE A 257 -9.30 16.84 7.54
C ILE A 257 -10.49 17.25 6.67
N VAL A 258 -10.45 16.86 5.40
CA VAL A 258 -11.56 17.06 4.48
C VAL A 258 -12.56 15.92 4.65
N ASN A 259 -13.60 16.15 5.46
CA ASN A 259 -14.71 15.22 5.59
C ASN A 259 -15.55 15.20 4.32
N ARG A 260 -15.70 14.02 3.73
CA ARG A 260 -16.52 13.84 2.52
C ARG A 260 -18.00 13.93 2.83
N TYR A 261 -18.39 13.35 3.96
CA TYR A 261 -19.78 13.31 4.39
C TYR A 261 -20.02 14.38 5.44
N LYS A 262 -21.07 15.18 5.25
CA LYS A 262 -21.50 16.20 6.21
C LYS A 262 -22.85 15.80 6.78
N LEU A 263 -22.98 15.88 8.10
CA LEU A 263 -24.27 15.72 8.75
C LEU A 263 -25.10 16.99 8.51
N ASN A 264 -26.27 16.85 7.90
CA ASN A 264 -27.20 17.96 7.80
C ASN A 264 -27.86 18.17 9.18
N PRO A 265 -27.64 19.32 9.85
CA PRO A 265 -28.14 19.54 11.21
C PRO A 265 -29.67 19.56 11.29
N THR A 266 -30.34 19.89 10.18
CA THR A 266 -31.80 20.04 10.13
C THR A 266 -32.52 18.71 9.92
N THR A 267 -31.94 17.80 9.14
CA THR A 267 -32.55 16.50 8.81
C THR A 267 -31.93 15.34 9.59
N GLY A 268 -30.76 15.54 10.20
CA GLY A 268 -29.97 14.48 10.84
C GLY A 268 -29.45 13.44 9.85
N MET A 269 -29.59 13.66 8.53
CA MET A 269 -29.12 12.75 7.50
C MET A 269 -27.68 13.09 7.10
N VAL A 270 -26.91 12.06 6.79
CA VAL A 270 -25.54 12.19 6.29
C VAL A 270 -25.59 12.47 4.80
N GLU A 271 -25.23 13.69 4.40
CA GLU A 271 -25.17 14.11 3.01
C GLU A 271 -23.74 13.92 2.48
N GLY A 272 -23.61 13.17 1.39
CA GLY A 272 -22.40 13.16 0.57
C GLY A 272 -22.35 14.37 -0.37
N PRO A 273 -21.23 14.59 -1.08
CA PRO A 273 -21.14 15.62 -2.09
C PRO A 273 -22.23 15.40 -3.14
N LYS A 274 -22.97 16.44 -3.49
CA LYS A 274 -24.25 16.34 -4.21
C LYS A 274 -24.12 15.98 -5.71
N GLY A 275 -22.89 15.75 -6.18
CA GLY A 275 -22.57 15.72 -7.61
C GLY A 275 -22.66 17.12 -8.23
N ASN A 276 -22.22 17.29 -9.48
CA ASN A 276 -22.16 18.58 -10.21
C ASN A 276 -21.07 19.58 -9.76
N ASN A 277 -19.81 19.14 -9.63
CA ASN A 277 -18.68 20.05 -9.37
C ASN A 277 -18.88 20.96 -8.14
N GLU A 278 -19.43 20.42 -7.06
CA GLU A 278 -19.68 21.20 -5.84
C GLU A 278 -18.37 21.81 -5.33
N LYS A 279 -18.32 23.14 -5.20
CA LYS A 279 -17.15 23.86 -4.70
C LYS A 279 -17.30 24.10 -3.20
N VAL A 280 -16.44 23.48 -2.41
CA VAL A 280 -16.41 23.62 -0.95
C VAL A 280 -15.14 24.39 -0.58
N THR A 281 -15.30 25.63 -0.14
CA THR A 281 -14.18 26.40 0.40
C THR A 281 -14.00 26.06 1.87
N LEU A 282 -12.78 25.72 2.27
CA LEU A 282 -12.40 25.46 3.66
C LEU A 282 -11.57 26.65 4.15
N THR A 283 -12.03 27.32 5.20
CA THR A 283 -11.29 28.41 5.85
C THR A 283 -10.80 27.97 7.23
N TYR A 284 -9.71 28.57 7.72
CA TYR A 284 -9.22 28.30 9.09
C TYR A 284 -10.24 28.68 10.17
N GLN A 285 -11.15 29.60 9.87
CA GLN A 285 -12.17 30.08 10.80
C GLN A 285 -13.30 29.05 10.98
N ASP A 286 -13.45 28.12 10.05
CA ASP A 286 -14.67 27.29 9.99
C ASP A 286 -14.71 26.11 10.94
N ASN A 287 -13.61 25.64 11.57
CA ASN A 287 -13.69 24.65 12.67
C ASN A 287 -12.31 24.19 13.17
N SER A 288 -12.06 24.30 14.48
CA SER A 288 -11.01 23.53 15.18
C SER A 288 -11.17 22.01 14.96
N ASP A 289 -12.36 21.58 14.54
CA ASP A 289 -12.64 20.17 14.27
C ASP A 289 -11.96 19.60 13.03
N ILE A 290 -11.52 20.46 12.11
CA ILE A 290 -10.98 20.05 10.80
C ILE A 290 -9.44 20.11 10.81
N LEU A 291 -8.83 20.65 11.85
CA LEU A 291 -7.41 20.98 11.89
C LEU A 291 -6.63 20.06 12.83
N LEU A 292 -5.50 19.54 12.35
CA LEU A 292 -4.47 18.93 13.18
C LEU A 292 -3.24 19.83 13.13
N THR A 293 -3.06 20.62 14.19
CA THR A 293 -1.94 21.57 14.32
C THR A 293 -0.89 21.02 15.27
N ARG A 294 0.35 20.95 14.79
CA ARG A 294 1.50 20.47 15.56
C ARG A 294 1.64 21.26 16.87
N PRO A 295 1.93 20.59 18.01
CA PRO A 295 2.07 21.24 19.32
C PRO A 295 3.25 22.21 19.40
N ASP A 296 4.32 22.00 18.61
CA ASP A 296 5.45 22.92 18.49
C ASP A 296 5.16 23.97 17.40
N SER A 297 4.33 24.98 17.70
CA SER A 297 3.89 26.00 16.73
C SER A 297 4.97 27.03 16.35
N ASP A 298 6.08 27.09 17.08
CA ASP A 298 7.10 28.15 16.94
C ASP A 298 7.93 28.03 15.66
N THR A 299 8.03 26.83 15.08
CA THR A 299 8.72 26.56 13.82
C THR A 299 7.71 26.15 12.75
N LYS A 300 7.37 27.07 11.83
CA LYS A 300 6.48 26.80 10.69
C LYS A 300 7.18 25.89 9.68
N ALA A 301 7.06 24.59 9.90
CA ALA A 301 7.65 23.55 9.06
C ALA A 301 6.59 22.98 8.11
N SER A 302 6.88 22.94 6.81
CA SER A 302 5.97 22.31 5.83
C SER A 302 5.83 20.82 6.10
N VAL A 303 4.59 20.31 5.99
CA VAL A 303 4.32 18.87 5.86
C VAL A 303 4.84 18.42 4.51
N THR A 304 5.63 17.36 4.46
CA THR A 304 6.24 16.85 3.22
C THR A 304 5.57 15.57 2.74
N CYS A 305 5.10 14.74 3.67
CA CYS A 305 4.51 13.44 3.39
C CYS A 305 3.49 13.05 4.48
N LEU A 306 2.50 12.26 4.07
CA LEU A 306 1.41 11.77 4.91
C LEU A 306 1.07 10.33 4.50
N ASP A 307 0.81 9.49 5.50
CA ASP A 307 0.20 8.19 5.31
C ASP A 307 -0.64 7.80 6.54
N ILE A 308 -1.60 6.89 6.35
CA ILE A 308 -2.56 6.49 7.37
C ILE A 308 -2.51 5.00 7.64
N SER A 309 -2.81 4.60 8.88
CA SER A 309 -2.93 3.20 9.27
C SER A 309 -4.07 2.51 8.53
N PHE A 310 -4.00 1.17 8.44
CA PHE A 310 -5.00 0.38 7.71
C PHE A 310 -6.40 0.46 8.33
N ASP A 311 -6.45 0.61 9.65
CA ASP A 311 -7.65 0.77 10.46
C ASP A 311 -8.17 2.22 10.49
N GLY A 312 -7.45 3.18 9.88
CA GLY A 312 -7.91 4.56 9.72
C GLY A 312 -7.92 5.37 11.02
N THR A 313 -7.21 4.91 12.05
CA THR A 313 -7.21 5.51 13.39
C THR A 313 -5.99 6.41 13.62
N VAL A 314 -4.83 6.04 13.04
CA VAL A 314 -3.56 6.72 13.24
C VAL A 314 -3.05 7.31 11.93
N LEU A 315 -2.69 8.60 11.96
CA LEU A 315 -2.08 9.30 10.84
C LEU A 315 -0.60 9.59 11.13
N ALA A 316 0.30 9.22 10.21
CA ALA A 316 1.72 9.57 10.29
C ALA A 316 2.04 10.74 9.35
N ALA A 317 2.74 11.74 9.89
CA ALA A 317 3.09 12.96 9.17
C ALA A 317 4.58 13.28 9.30
N GLY A 318 5.18 13.68 8.18
CA GLY A 318 6.60 14.02 8.08
C GLY A 318 6.76 15.48 7.74
N TYR A 319 7.76 16.11 8.34
CA TYR A 319 8.00 17.54 8.22
C TYR A 319 9.36 17.84 7.60
N SER A 320 9.45 19.02 7.00
CA SER A 320 10.69 19.57 6.42
C SER A 320 11.81 19.78 7.44
N ASP A 321 11.49 19.88 8.74
CA ASP A 321 12.49 19.99 9.82
C ASP A 321 13.17 18.66 10.17
N GLY A 322 12.77 17.54 9.54
CA GLY A 322 13.25 16.20 9.88
C GLY A 322 12.54 15.55 11.07
N GLN A 323 11.47 16.17 11.54
CA GLN A 323 10.60 15.59 12.55
C GLN A 323 9.46 14.82 11.89
N ALA A 324 9.03 13.73 12.52
CA ALA A 324 7.84 12.99 12.13
C ALA A 324 6.95 12.75 13.36
N TYR A 325 5.65 12.81 13.16
CA TYR A 325 4.64 12.72 14.21
C TYR A 325 3.58 11.69 13.84
N THR A 326 3.06 11.01 14.85
CA THR A 326 1.88 10.15 14.72
C THR A 326 0.73 10.80 15.47
N TRP A 327 -0.42 10.90 14.82
CA TRP A 327 -1.63 11.53 15.31
C TRP A 327 -2.71 10.48 15.50
N ASP A 328 -3.49 10.61 16.57
CA ASP A 328 -4.78 9.95 16.66
C ASP A 328 -5.82 10.85 16.01
N ILE A 329 -6.47 10.32 14.98
CA ILE A 329 -7.46 11.04 14.18
C ILE A 329 -8.70 11.37 15.01
N THR A 330 -9.07 10.48 15.93
CA THR A 330 -10.32 10.61 16.69
C THR A 330 -10.19 11.69 17.77
N THR A 331 -9.11 11.64 18.54
CA THR A 331 -8.83 12.61 19.61
C THR A 331 -8.14 13.87 19.10
N LYS A 332 -7.60 13.85 17.87
CA LYS A 332 -6.85 14.94 17.23
C LYS A 332 -5.58 15.31 17.98
N GLN A 333 -5.10 14.42 18.83
CA GLN A 333 -3.90 14.62 19.62
C GLN A 333 -2.69 13.96 18.94
N VAL A 334 -1.53 14.58 19.15
CA VAL A 334 -0.26 13.92 18.82
C VAL A 334 -0.07 12.77 19.79
N LEU A 335 -0.05 11.55 19.25
CA LEU A 335 0.28 10.36 20.01
C LEU A 335 1.78 10.35 20.33
N ARG A 336 2.62 10.56 19.31
CA ARG A 336 4.08 10.43 19.45
C ARG A 336 4.84 11.34 18.50
N LYS A 337 6.03 11.70 18.95
CA LYS A 337 7.11 12.26 18.14
C LYS A 337 8.09 11.14 17.83
N LEU A 338 8.25 10.81 16.55
CA LEU A 338 9.22 9.81 16.09
C LEU A 338 10.64 10.35 16.20
N ALA A 339 11.63 9.46 16.12
CA ALA A 339 13.04 9.81 16.32
C ALA A 339 13.47 10.94 15.37
N PRO A 340 13.87 12.11 15.90
CA PRO A 340 14.16 13.27 15.07
C PRO A 340 15.37 13.01 14.19
N GLN A 341 15.26 13.42 12.93
CA GLN A 341 16.33 13.33 11.96
C GLN A 341 16.94 14.71 11.73
N LYS A 342 18.21 14.74 11.31
CA LYS A 342 18.91 16.00 11.03
C LYS A 342 18.41 16.71 9.77
N GLU A 343 17.68 15.98 8.92
CA GLU A 343 17.29 16.42 7.59
C GLU A 343 15.82 16.18 7.34
N ALA A 344 15.26 16.95 6.40
CA ALA A 344 13.86 16.87 5.99
C ALA A 344 13.40 15.43 5.71
N VAL A 345 12.22 15.09 6.22
CA VAL A 345 11.58 13.81 5.90
C VAL A 345 11.07 13.91 4.46
N SER A 346 11.48 12.99 3.59
CA SER A 346 11.05 12.99 2.20
C SER A 346 9.76 12.21 2.00
N SER A 347 9.66 11.03 2.61
CA SER A 347 8.61 10.06 2.36
C SER A 347 8.25 9.32 3.63
N ILE A 348 6.96 9.04 3.82
CA ILE A 348 6.44 8.19 4.89
C ILE A 348 5.55 7.13 4.25
N GLN A 349 5.68 5.90 4.72
CA GLN A 349 4.77 4.80 4.38
C GLN A 349 4.51 3.95 5.62
N ILE A 350 3.24 3.65 5.87
CA ILE A 350 2.83 2.67 6.87
C ILE A 350 2.67 1.32 6.18
N VAL A 351 3.36 0.30 6.68
CA VAL A 351 3.34 -1.05 6.13
C VAL A 351 2.88 -2.02 7.19
N SER A 352 1.83 -2.79 6.86
CA SER A 352 1.36 -3.90 7.69
C SER A 352 2.10 -5.18 7.33
N ARG A 353 2.61 -5.87 8.35
CA ARG A 353 3.42 -7.08 8.21
C ARG A 353 2.84 -8.24 8.99
N SER A 354 2.80 -9.42 8.38
CA SER A 354 2.53 -10.65 9.13
C SER A 354 3.77 -11.04 9.94
N ARG A 355 3.58 -11.24 11.25
CA ARG A 355 4.63 -11.53 12.25
C ARG A 355 5.43 -12.83 11.97
N LYS A 356 5.06 -13.59 10.93
CA LYS A 356 5.68 -14.89 10.58
C LYS A 356 7.05 -14.79 9.91
N VAL A 357 7.52 -13.60 9.53
CA VAL A 357 8.87 -13.39 8.97
C VAL A 357 9.81 -12.85 10.05
N ILE A 358 10.10 -13.67 11.07
CA ILE A 358 11.22 -13.43 11.97
C ILE A 358 12.30 -14.49 11.67
N PRO A 359 13.28 -14.22 10.80
CA PRO A 359 14.54 -14.93 10.84
C PRO A 359 15.34 -14.37 12.02
N GLY A 360 15.14 -14.94 13.21
CA GLY A 360 15.86 -14.56 14.44
C GLY A 360 14.94 -14.20 15.60
N GLY A 361 14.45 -15.23 16.30
CA GLY A 361 13.43 -15.09 17.34
C GLY A 361 13.81 -14.16 18.50
N ILE A 362 12.85 -13.33 18.91
CA ILE A 362 12.76 -12.88 20.30
C ILE A 362 11.94 -13.96 21.03
N LYS A 363 12.64 -14.89 21.68
CA LYS A 363 12.04 -15.71 22.72
C LYS A 363 11.78 -14.80 23.92
N LEU A 364 10.52 -14.48 24.16
CA LEU A 364 10.08 -13.97 25.46
C LEU A 364 10.46 -15.02 26.51
N THR A 365 11.22 -14.57 27.49
CA THR A 365 11.85 -15.35 28.55
C THR A 365 10.82 -16.09 29.40
N GLY A 366 10.98 -17.41 29.50
CA GLY A 366 10.46 -18.24 30.58
C GLY A 366 11.55 -19.23 30.95
N ASN A 367 12.06 -19.10 32.17
CA ASN A 367 13.17 -19.87 32.73
C ASN A 367 12.99 -21.38 32.54
N ASN A 368 14.00 -22.05 31.97
CA ASN A 368 14.78 -23.08 32.68
C ASN A 368 15.92 -23.61 31.81
N SER A 369 17.01 -23.86 32.51
CA SER A 369 18.36 -24.16 32.05
C SER A 369 18.53 -25.50 31.32
N ASN A 370 19.52 -25.48 30.42
CA ASN A 370 20.43 -26.58 30.08
C ASN A 370 19.82 -27.92 29.66
N MET A 371 19.84 -28.17 28.35
CA MET A 371 20.37 -29.37 27.69
C MET A 371 19.66 -29.53 26.35
N LEU A 372 20.29 -29.08 25.27
CA LEU A 372 20.18 -29.68 23.93
C LEU A 372 21.21 -28.98 23.05
N ALA A 373 22.17 -29.79 22.60
CA ALA A 373 23.33 -29.39 21.86
C ALA A 373 22.98 -28.47 20.68
N LYS A 374 23.78 -27.41 20.52
CA LYS A 374 23.85 -26.57 19.32
C LYS A 374 24.12 -27.45 18.09
N LYS A 375 23.08 -27.90 17.40
CA LYS A 375 23.15 -28.01 15.95
C LYS A 375 23.05 -26.60 15.41
N LYS A 376 24.18 -26.09 14.90
CA LYS A 376 24.19 -24.99 13.93
C LYS A 376 23.35 -25.47 12.74
N ASN A 377 22.05 -25.19 12.76
CA ASN A 377 21.27 -25.21 11.54
C ASN A 377 21.60 -23.90 10.83
N ASP A 378 22.31 -24.02 9.70
CA ASP A 378 22.38 -23.03 8.63
C ASP A 378 20.98 -22.77 8.07
N THR A 379 20.11 -22.16 8.86
CA THR A 379 18.84 -21.58 8.40
C THR A 379 18.96 -20.06 8.45
N SER A 380 20.03 -19.52 7.87
CA SER A 380 19.90 -18.21 7.23
C SER A 380 18.99 -18.46 6.04
N ALA A 381 17.71 -18.09 6.15
CA ALA A 381 16.79 -18.14 5.01
C ALA A 381 17.50 -17.53 3.80
N GLU A 382 17.73 -18.31 2.75
CA GLU A 382 18.40 -17.82 1.54
C GLU A 382 17.60 -16.64 0.99
N ILE A 383 18.19 -15.44 1.10
CA ILE A 383 17.57 -14.22 0.61
C ILE A 383 17.62 -14.29 -0.92
N PHE A 384 16.47 -14.48 -1.54
CA PHE A 384 16.36 -14.54 -2.99
C PHE A 384 16.76 -13.19 -3.59
N LYS A 385 17.83 -13.11 -4.37
CA LYS A 385 18.21 -11.85 -5.04
C LYS A 385 17.27 -11.60 -6.22
N LEU A 386 16.88 -10.35 -6.46
CA LEU A 386 16.08 -10.05 -7.65
C LEU A 386 16.95 -10.20 -8.90
N PRO A 387 16.37 -10.60 -10.04
CA PRO A 387 17.02 -10.39 -11.32
C PRO A 387 17.38 -8.91 -11.51
N ILE A 388 18.48 -8.67 -12.22
CA ILE A 388 18.89 -7.30 -12.54
C ILE A 388 17.89 -6.73 -13.53
N PHE A 389 17.35 -5.55 -13.23
CA PHE A 389 16.41 -4.91 -14.14
C PHE A 389 17.08 -4.52 -15.45
N LYS A 390 16.46 -4.94 -16.55
CA LYS A 390 16.89 -4.58 -17.90
C LYS A 390 16.61 -3.10 -18.16
N ARG A 391 17.45 -2.51 -19.01
CA ARG A 391 17.42 -1.08 -19.35
C ARG A 391 16.81 -0.81 -20.72
N ILE A 392 16.78 -1.81 -21.58
CA ILE A 392 16.29 -1.73 -22.96
C ILE A 392 15.12 -2.71 -23.08
N LEU A 393 14.14 -2.33 -23.89
CA LEU A 393 13.01 -3.19 -24.22
C LEU A 393 13.50 -4.25 -25.22
N ASP A 394 13.53 -5.51 -24.79
CA ASP A 394 13.88 -6.65 -25.65
C ASP A 394 12.65 -7.53 -25.86
N GLU A 395 12.02 -7.40 -27.04
CA GLU A 395 10.77 -8.12 -27.37
C GLU A 395 10.91 -9.65 -27.28
N LYS A 396 12.04 -10.20 -27.72
CA LYS A 396 12.32 -11.65 -27.63
C LYS A 396 12.31 -12.18 -26.21
N GLU A 397 12.74 -11.38 -25.26
CA GLU A 397 12.79 -11.78 -23.84
C GLU A 397 11.41 -11.64 -23.17
N ILE A 398 10.59 -10.71 -23.66
CA ILE A 398 9.19 -10.61 -23.28
C ILE A 398 8.44 -11.84 -23.78
N GLU A 399 8.70 -12.28 -25.02
CA GLU A 399 8.12 -13.50 -25.59
C GLU A 399 8.56 -14.77 -24.85
N ASN A 400 9.84 -14.88 -24.48
CA ASN A 400 10.36 -16.03 -23.74
C ASN A 400 9.83 -16.12 -22.30
N HIS A 401 9.42 -14.98 -21.70
CA HIS A 401 8.81 -14.83 -20.37
C HIS A 401 9.33 -15.81 -19.29
N ASN A 402 10.63 -15.76 -19.00
CA ASN A 402 11.21 -16.56 -17.93
C ASN A 402 11.02 -15.87 -16.56
N VAL A 403 10.30 -16.52 -15.64
CA VAL A 403 9.98 -15.98 -14.31
C VAL A 403 10.51 -16.86 -13.20
N TRP A 404 11.09 -16.24 -12.18
CA TRP A 404 11.52 -16.92 -10.97
C TRP A 404 10.42 -16.89 -9.92
N VAL A 405 9.85 -18.05 -9.61
CA VAL A 405 8.82 -18.18 -8.56
C VAL A 405 9.27 -19.19 -7.54
N LYS A 406 9.31 -18.76 -6.26
CA LYS A 406 9.43 -19.69 -5.15
C LYS A 406 8.03 -20.14 -4.76
N LEU A 407 7.71 -21.40 -5.08
CA LEU A 407 6.50 -22.02 -4.55
C LEU A 407 6.64 -22.14 -3.04
N ALA A 408 5.60 -21.71 -2.31
CA ALA A 408 5.55 -21.98 -0.88
C ALA A 408 5.58 -23.50 -0.69
N ASP A 409 6.38 -23.96 0.27
CA ASP A 409 6.28 -25.36 0.70
C ASP A 409 4.81 -25.62 0.98
N ALA A 410 4.24 -26.65 0.34
CA ALA A 410 2.88 -27.07 0.63
C ALA A 410 2.75 -27.09 2.15
N PRO A 411 1.68 -26.52 2.74
CA PRO A 411 1.50 -26.59 4.18
C PRO A 411 1.70 -28.05 4.50
N LYS A 412 2.75 -28.38 5.26
CA LYS A 412 2.99 -29.75 5.69
C LYS A 412 1.64 -30.14 6.24
N GLN A 413 0.93 -31.03 5.54
CA GLN A 413 -0.28 -31.58 6.09
C GLN A 413 0.20 -32.05 7.46
N GLU A 414 -0.38 -31.52 8.52
CA GLU A 414 -0.21 -32.07 9.85
C GLU A 414 -0.87 -33.46 9.79
N VAL A 415 -0.22 -34.41 9.13
CA VAL A 415 -0.69 -35.79 8.96
C VAL A 415 -0.52 -36.55 10.26
N ASP A 416 0.19 -36.01 11.25
CA ASP A 416 0.48 -36.72 12.50
C ASP A 416 -0.57 -36.58 13.61
N ASP A 417 -1.59 -35.72 13.47
CA ASP A 417 -2.66 -35.62 14.48
C ASP A 417 -3.99 -36.27 14.07
N LEU A 418 -4.22 -36.54 12.78
CA LEU A 418 -5.42 -37.28 12.34
C LEU A 418 -5.42 -38.75 12.77
N ALA A 419 -4.23 -39.35 12.97
CA ALA A 419 -4.09 -40.67 13.57
C ALA A 419 -4.46 -40.67 15.06
N GLN A 420 -4.18 -39.57 15.79
CA GLN A 420 -4.61 -39.41 17.18
C GLN A 420 -6.10 -39.05 17.30
N VAL A 421 -6.65 -38.33 16.32
CA VAL A 421 -8.09 -37.99 16.28
C VAL A 421 -8.95 -39.22 15.94
N LYS A 422 -8.45 -40.19 15.15
CA LYS A 422 -9.15 -41.47 14.92
C LYS A 422 -9.35 -42.28 16.20
N VAL A 423 -8.48 -42.15 17.21
CA VAL A 423 -8.61 -42.85 18.49
C VAL A 423 -9.67 -42.20 19.41
N LYS A 424 -10.08 -40.96 19.15
CA LYS A 424 -11.12 -40.28 19.93
C LYS A 424 -12.53 -40.38 19.34
N MET A 425 -12.71 -40.60 18.04
CA MET A 425 -14.06 -40.75 17.47
C MET A 425 -14.81 -41.98 18.01
N ALA A 426 -14.13 -43.10 18.25
CA ALA A 426 -14.75 -44.29 18.83
C ALA A 426 -15.19 -44.09 20.30
N LYS A 427 -14.42 -43.31 21.09
CA LYS A 427 -14.82 -42.91 22.45
C LYS A 427 -15.92 -41.85 22.44
N PHE A 428 -15.89 -40.93 21.49
CA PHE A 428 -16.88 -39.86 21.33
C PHE A 428 -18.27 -40.40 20.96
N LEU A 429 -18.34 -41.51 20.21
CA LEU A 429 -19.60 -42.19 19.87
C LEU A 429 -20.18 -43.03 21.03
N HIS A 430 -19.39 -43.31 22.08
CA HIS A 430 -19.82 -44.16 23.21
C HIS A 430 -20.24 -43.40 24.46
N GLU A 431 -20.12 -42.06 24.51
CA GLU A 431 -20.66 -41.26 25.61
C GLU A 431 -21.97 -40.58 25.20
N PRO A 432 -23.14 -41.06 25.67
CA PRO A 432 -24.44 -40.53 25.28
C PRO A 432 -24.81 -39.29 26.09
N ARG A 433 -23.88 -38.36 26.30
CA ARG A 433 -24.11 -37.16 27.14
C ARG A 433 -24.18 -35.85 26.36
N PHE A 434 -23.77 -35.82 25.09
CA PHE A 434 -23.63 -34.54 24.37
C PHE A 434 -24.57 -34.31 23.17
N ILE A 435 -25.45 -35.26 22.82
CA ILE A 435 -26.50 -35.03 21.81
C ILE A 435 -27.87 -35.29 22.45
N ALA A 436 -28.31 -34.36 23.28
CA ALA A 436 -29.67 -34.31 23.79
C ALA A 436 -30.27 -32.92 23.54
N SER A 437 -30.41 -32.54 22.27
CA SER A 437 -31.42 -31.55 21.88
C SER A 437 -31.93 -31.80 20.46
N ALA A 438 -32.86 -32.73 20.33
CA ALA A 438 -34.00 -32.70 19.41
C ALA A 438 -34.70 -34.06 19.50
N LYS A 439 -35.77 -34.15 20.30
CA LYS A 439 -36.66 -35.32 20.27
C LYS A 439 -37.38 -35.33 18.92
N VAL A 440 -36.81 -36.02 17.93
CA VAL A 440 -37.55 -36.44 16.73
C VAL A 440 -38.52 -37.52 17.18
N SER A 441 -39.82 -37.22 17.19
CA SER A 441 -40.86 -38.15 17.60
C SER A 441 -40.94 -39.33 16.63
N LYS A 442 -40.88 -40.56 17.17
CA LYS A 442 -41.00 -41.83 16.42
C LYS A 442 -42.28 -41.93 15.56
N SER A 443 -43.28 -41.07 15.80
CA SER A 443 -44.50 -40.95 15.00
C SER A 443 -44.24 -40.55 13.55
N ASN A 444 -43.25 -39.69 13.30
CA ASN A 444 -43.04 -39.11 11.97
C ASN A 444 -42.37 -40.10 11.01
N VAL A 445 -41.54 -41.01 11.54
CA VAL A 445 -40.86 -42.03 10.73
C VAL A 445 -41.86 -43.07 10.21
N ALA A 446 -42.81 -43.51 11.06
CA ALA A 446 -43.84 -44.45 10.63
C ALA A 446 -44.75 -43.86 9.52
N ALA A 447 -45.18 -42.60 9.68
CA ALA A 447 -45.99 -41.91 8.68
C ALA A 447 -45.26 -41.75 7.33
N LEU A 448 -43.97 -41.41 7.36
CA LEU A 448 -43.14 -41.31 6.15
C LEU A 448 -42.95 -42.67 5.46
N THR A 449 -42.72 -43.75 6.22
CA THR A 449 -42.59 -45.10 5.63
C THR A 449 -43.88 -45.60 5.00
N GLY A 450 -45.05 -45.24 5.55
CA GLY A 450 -46.35 -45.55 4.93
C GLY A 450 -46.54 -44.83 3.61
N ARG A 451 -46.22 -43.53 3.56
CA ARG A 451 -46.32 -42.69 2.35
C ARG A 451 -45.42 -43.19 1.22
N VAL A 452 -44.23 -43.67 1.54
CA VAL A 452 -43.29 -44.23 0.56
C VAL A 452 -43.86 -45.51 -0.07
N LYS A 453 -44.38 -46.44 0.73
CA LYS A 453 -45.00 -47.67 0.22
C LYS A 453 -46.22 -47.41 -0.66
N GLU A 454 -47.03 -46.40 -0.30
CA GLU A 454 -48.18 -46.00 -1.10
C GLU A 454 -47.78 -45.44 -2.46
N LEU A 455 -46.74 -44.59 -2.51
CA LEU A 455 -46.19 -44.05 -3.74
C LEU A 455 -45.57 -45.13 -4.63
N GLU A 456 -44.87 -46.11 -4.04
CA GLU A 456 -44.33 -47.26 -4.78
C GLU A 456 -45.44 -48.10 -5.42
N ALA A 457 -46.55 -48.32 -4.71
CA ALA A 457 -47.71 -49.04 -5.25
C ALA A 457 -48.39 -48.27 -6.40
N GLN A 458 -48.51 -46.93 -6.28
CA GLN A 458 -49.05 -46.09 -7.36
C GLN A 458 -48.14 -46.09 -8.59
N LEU A 459 -46.83 -46.06 -8.39
CA LEU A 459 -45.85 -46.11 -9.47
C LEU A 459 -45.92 -47.46 -10.22
N GLN A 460 -46.13 -48.56 -9.51
CA GLN A 460 -46.25 -49.88 -10.13
C GLN A 460 -47.53 -49.98 -10.97
N ARG A 461 -48.68 -49.51 -10.46
CA ARG A 461 -49.92 -49.45 -11.25
C ARG A 461 -49.79 -48.60 -12.51
N ALA A 462 -49.07 -47.48 -12.42
CA ALA A 462 -48.81 -46.62 -13.57
C ALA A 462 -47.93 -47.32 -14.63
N LYS A 463 -46.96 -48.14 -14.20
CA LYS A 463 -46.15 -48.97 -15.10
C LYS A 463 -46.98 -50.05 -15.79
N ASP A 464 -47.86 -50.73 -15.05
CA ASP A 464 -48.72 -51.78 -15.61
C ASP A 464 -49.71 -51.19 -16.63
N LEU A 465 -50.29 -50.02 -16.34
CA LEU A 465 -51.14 -49.28 -17.28
C LEU A 465 -50.41 -48.83 -18.54
N LYS A 466 -49.12 -48.47 -18.42
CA LYS A 466 -48.29 -48.10 -19.56
C LYS A 466 -48.00 -49.34 -20.43
N GLN A 467 -47.67 -50.47 -19.83
CA GLN A 467 -47.43 -51.72 -20.55
C GLN A 467 -48.71 -52.24 -21.24
N ALA A 468 -49.87 -52.11 -20.60
CA ALA A 468 -51.15 -52.49 -21.21
C ALA A 468 -51.52 -51.61 -22.41
N LYS A 469 -51.13 -50.32 -22.41
CA LYS A 469 -51.29 -49.41 -23.56
C LYS A 469 -50.30 -49.67 -24.69
N GLU A 470 -49.16 -50.28 -24.41
CA GLU A 470 -48.17 -50.64 -25.44
C GLU A 470 -48.49 -52.00 -26.10
N MET A 471 -49.40 -52.80 -25.54
CA MET A 471 -49.86 -54.09 -26.08
C MET A 471 -51.25 -54.05 -26.77
N MET A 472 -51.93 -52.90 -26.76
CA MET A 472 -53.09 -52.59 -27.61
C MET A 472 -52.64 -51.75 -28.79
#